data_AF-A0A0A9Z4I1-F1
#
_entry.id   AF-A0A0A9Z4I1-F1
#
_cell.length_a   1.000
_cell.length_b   1.000
_cell.length_c   1.000
_cell.angle_alpha   90.00
_cell.angle_beta   90.00
_cell.angle_gamma   90.00
#
_symmetry.space_group_name_H-M   'P 1'
#
loop_
_entity.id
_entity.type
_entity.pdbx_description
1 polymer ?
#
loop_
_entity_poly.entity_id
_entity_poly.type
_entity_poly.pdbx_seq_one_letter_code
_entity_poly.pdbx_strand_id
1 'polypeptide(L)'
;GFSRTGLGSRRPPPCSHIGDAVNGVSARAYLASTVFEGKARSRSAVDSAGQYSVTFVVGKIHKDLAGTLREKLVRLKFRTGQEPSGPCRQSYNFTKRPGDKVRTNIKQGGKYIVFVMGVGPHNFTLLGEPVFRCPKNIKAVRDVLCNNCIKPVNVSGLKDTRVEVGRKLKLVCRCRGNPQPAVTWYKDGVPVKASNLSRIEFRKKRSSLIIPKARLEDSGRYECRATSVTRQVVSSWANVTVTAPPTVPTKAPTLSPYVPKECHIKTYCLNGGTCAFYDTVQELVCTCAEGYKGSRCENKDVYNQSSMYMSLFCKPGGVFSSYYC
;
A
#
# COMPACT_ATOMS: atom_id res chain seq x y z
N GLY A 1 1.17 -2.95 -46.22
CA GLY A 1 1.70 -3.14 -44.86
C GLY A 1 0.65 -2.74 -43.86
N PHE A 2 0.17 -3.67 -43.04
CA PHE A 2 -0.73 -3.37 -41.92
C PHE A 2 0.07 -3.45 -40.62
N SER A 3 0.16 -2.30 -39.94
CA SER A 3 0.86 -2.14 -38.67
C SER A 3 0.16 -2.95 -37.57
N ARG A 4 0.87 -3.93 -37.01
CA ARG A 4 0.47 -4.63 -35.77
C ARG A 4 0.65 -3.67 -34.61
N THR A 5 -0.42 -3.05 -34.14
CA THR A 5 -0.46 -2.47 -32.80
C THR A 5 -0.41 -3.62 -31.81
N GLY A 6 0.73 -3.75 -31.11
CA GLY A 6 0.91 -4.72 -30.05
C GLY A 6 -0.07 -4.45 -28.92
N LEU A 7 -1.17 -5.22 -28.89
CA LEU A 7 -1.94 -5.44 -27.68
C LEU A 7 -1.02 -6.11 -26.66
N GLY A 8 -0.32 -5.29 -25.88
CA GLY A 8 0.40 -5.73 -24.71
C GLY A 8 -0.56 -6.54 -23.85
N SER A 9 -0.28 -7.84 -23.71
CA SER A 9 -1.07 -8.74 -22.89
C SER A 9 -1.09 -8.19 -21.47
N ARG A 10 -2.13 -7.44 -21.09
CA ARG A 10 -2.42 -7.14 -19.69
C ARG A 10 -2.82 -8.47 -19.09
N ARG A 11 -1.84 -9.23 -18.58
CA ARG A 11 -2.12 -10.37 -17.72
C ARG A 11 -3.09 -9.86 -16.65
N PRO A 12 -4.27 -10.48 -16.46
CA PRO A 12 -5.17 -10.07 -15.41
C PRO A 12 -4.40 -10.10 -14.08
N PRO A 13 -4.61 -9.11 -13.20
CA PRO A 13 -3.93 -9.10 -11.91
C PRO A 13 -4.20 -10.43 -11.20
N PRO A 14 -3.18 -11.13 -10.68
CA PRO A 14 -3.37 -12.38 -9.97
C PRO A 14 -4.32 -12.13 -8.80
N CYS A 15 -5.37 -12.96 -8.71
CA CYS A 15 -6.40 -12.87 -7.70
C CYS A 15 -5.79 -12.66 -6.31
N SER A 16 -6.17 -11.56 -5.66
CA SER A 16 -5.78 -11.29 -4.28
C SER A 16 -6.47 -12.30 -3.37
N HIS A 17 -5.69 -13.20 -2.76
CA HIS A 17 -6.14 -14.12 -1.71
C HIS A 17 -6.49 -13.37 -0.40
N ILE A 18 -7.35 -12.36 -0.48
CA ILE A 18 -8.00 -11.73 0.66
C ILE A 18 -9.17 -12.66 0.99
N GLY A 19 -8.86 -13.82 1.56
CA GLY A 19 -9.83 -14.87 1.82
C GLY A 19 -10.22 -14.90 3.29
N ASP A 20 -11.51 -15.09 3.55
CA ASP A 20 -12.04 -15.49 4.86
C ASP A 20 -11.31 -16.73 5.39
N ALA A 21 -11.15 -16.82 6.71
CA ALA A 21 -10.38 -17.89 7.39
C ALA A 21 -10.98 -19.29 7.15
N VAL A 22 -12.18 -19.33 6.56
CA VAL A 22 -13.04 -20.49 6.30
C VAL A 22 -12.86 -21.11 4.92
N ASN A 23 -12.06 -20.57 4.00
CA ASN A 23 -12.10 -21.05 2.59
C ASN A 23 -11.29 -22.33 2.34
N GLY A 24 -10.20 -22.53 3.09
CA GLY A 24 -9.35 -23.70 2.92
C GLY A 24 -10.05 -25.01 3.30
N VAL A 25 -9.70 -26.11 2.63
CA VAL A 25 -10.18 -27.47 2.97
C VAL A 25 -9.96 -27.77 4.45
N SER A 26 -8.78 -27.46 4.96
CA SER A 26 -8.41 -27.61 6.38
C SER A 26 -9.28 -26.76 7.31
N ALA A 27 -9.61 -25.52 6.92
CA ALA A 27 -10.47 -24.67 7.75
C ALA A 27 -11.90 -25.20 7.82
N ARG A 28 -12.45 -25.66 6.69
CA ARG A 28 -13.79 -26.26 6.64
C ARG A 28 -13.85 -27.58 7.38
N ALA A 29 -12.83 -28.41 7.24
CA ALA A 29 -12.76 -29.66 8.01
C ALA A 29 -12.76 -29.40 9.52
N TYR A 30 -12.00 -28.41 9.98
CA TYR A 30 -11.95 -28.04 11.39
C TYR A 30 -13.30 -27.56 11.91
N LEU A 31 -13.95 -26.63 11.19
CA LEU A 31 -15.17 -25.95 11.63
C LEU A 31 -16.43 -26.81 11.47
N ALA A 32 -16.48 -27.71 10.48
CA ALA A 32 -17.64 -28.56 10.24
C ALA A 32 -17.95 -29.45 11.45
N SER A 33 -19.23 -29.67 11.76
CA SER A 33 -19.65 -30.69 12.71
C SER A 33 -19.42 -32.09 12.14
N THR A 34 -19.60 -32.23 10.82
CA THR A 34 -19.56 -33.50 10.11
C THR A 34 -18.78 -33.36 8.80
N VAL A 35 -17.84 -34.27 8.56
CA VAL A 35 -16.99 -34.31 7.37
C VAL A 35 -16.97 -35.75 6.84
N PHE A 36 -17.37 -35.94 5.59
CA PHE A 36 -17.42 -37.27 4.97
C PHE A 36 -17.04 -37.25 3.49
N GLU A 37 -16.60 -38.40 2.99
CA GLU A 37 -16.44 -38.65 1.56
C GLU A 37 -17.78 -39.06 0.95
N GLY A 38 -18.21 -38.41 -0.13
CA GLY A 38 -19.47 -38.69 -0.80
C GLY A 38 -19.30 -38.96 -2.29
N LYS A 39 -19.90 -40.02 -2.82
CA LYS A 39 -20.06 -40.24 -4.27
C LYS A 39 -21.41 -39.68 -4.73
N ALA A 40 -21.41 -38.73 -5.65
CA ALA A 40 -22.64 -38.15 -6.20
C ALA A 40 -23.40 -39.21 -7.03
N ARG A 41 -24.41 -39.85 -6.45
CA ARG A 41 -25.20 -40.91 -7.10
C ARG A 41 -26.16 -40.34 -8.12
N SER A 42 -26.89 -39.29 -7.76
CA SER A 42 -27.85 -38.62 -8.62
C SER A 42 -27.75 -37.10 -8.46
N ARG A 43 -28.12 -36.39 -9.53
CA ARG A 43 -28.20 -34.94 -9.59
C ARG A 43 -29.51 -34.57 -10.28
N SER A 44 -30.31 -33.70 -9.67
CA SER A 44 -31.53 -33.19 -10.31
C SER A 44 -31.22 -32.21 -11.44
N ALA A 45 -32.21 -31.96 -12.29
CA ALA A 45 -32.21 -30.77 -13.13
C ALA A 45 -32.09 -29.50 -12.27
N VAL A 46 -31.61 -28.43 -12.90
CA VAL A 46 -31.56 -27.10 -12.29
C VAL A 46 -32.93 -26.47 -12.45
N ASP A 47 -33.52 -25.99 -11.35
CA ASP A 47 -34.81 -25.30 -11.37
C ASP A 47 -34.68 -23.85 -11.88
N SER A 48 -35.82 -23.17 -12.05
CA SER A 48 -35.87 -21.77 -12.49
C SER A 48 -35.14 -20.79 -11.56
N ALA A 49 -34.95 -21.16 -10.28
CA ALA A 49 -34.18 -20.38 -9.31
C ALA A 49 -32.67 -20.67 -9.35
N GLY A 50 -32.22 -21.54 -10.27
CA GLY A 50 -30.83 -21.96 -10.40
C GLY A 50 -30.41 -22.99 -9.35
N GLN A 51 -31.34 -23.67 -8.68
CA GLN A 51 -31.06 -24.61 -7.61
C GLN A 51 -31.16 -26.05 -8.10
N TYR A 52 -30.41 -26.94 -7.47
CA TYR A 52 -30.45 -28.37 -7.78
C TYR A 52 -30.14 -29.19 -6.53
N SER A 53 -30.55 -30.45 -6.53
CA SER A 53 -30.25 -31.41 -5.47
C SER A 53 -29.25 -32.45 -5.94
N VAL A 54 -28.37 -32.89 -5.04
CA VAL A 54 -27.48 -34.03 -5.25
C VAL A 54 -27.67 -35.03 -4.13
N THR A 55 -27.83 -36.29 -4.48
CA THR A 55 -27.82 -37.39 -3.50
C THR A 55 -26.42 -38.00 -3.48
N PHE A 56 -25.76 -37.93 -2.33
CA PHE A 56 -24.45 -38.54 -2.11
C PHE A 56 -24.62 -39.89 -1.44
N VAL A 57 -23.91 -40.90 -1.94
CA VAL A 57 -23.61 -42.12 -1.18
C VAL A 57 -22.45 -41.79 -0.24
N VAL A 58 -22.71 -41.86 1.05
CA VAL A 58 -21.75 -41.64 2.13
C VAL A 58 -20.73 -42.79 2.12
N GLY A 59 -19.46 -42.42 2.04
CA GLY A 59 -18.30 -43.30 2.17
C GLY A 59 -17.63 -43.10 3.52
N LYS A 60 -16.31 -42.91 3.51
CA LYS A 60 -15.54 -42.71 4.75
C LYS A 60 -15.96 -41.42 5.46
N ILE A 61 -16.28 -41.54 6.74
CA ILE A 61 -16.53 -40.42 7.65
C ILE A 61 -15.21 -40.04 8.33
N HIS A 62 -14.86 -38.75 8.30
CA HIS A 62 -13.65 -38.20 8.92
C HIS A 62 -13.96 -37.49 10.25
N LYS A 63 -15.17 -36.96 10.40
CA LYS A 63 -15.68 -36.31 11.61
C LYS A 63 -17.20 -36.46 11.62
N ASP A 64 -17.81 -36.83 12.74
CA ASP A 64 -19.26 -36.80 12.91
C ASP A 64 -19.63 -36.52 14.37
N LEU A 65 -19.59 -35.25 14.75
CA LEU A 65 -19.94 -34.83 16.11
C LEU A 65 -21.44 -34.94 16.40
N ALA A 66 -22.27 -34.93 15.35
CA ALA A 66 -23.72 -34.92 15.47
C ALA A 66 -24.30 -36.35 15.58
N GLY A 67 -23.54 -37.38 15.22
CA GLY A 67 -24.04 -38.77 15.15
C GLY A 67 -25.22 -38.94 14.17
N THR A 68 -25.33 -38.01 13.21
CA THR A 68 -26.50 -37.87 12.32
C THR A 68 -26.33 -38.61 11.01
N LEU A 69 -25.12 -39.11 10.69
CA LEU A 69 -24.87 -39.93 9.49
C LEU A 69 -25.31 -41.39 9.69
N ARG A 70 -26.51 -41.60 10.23
CA ARG A 70 -27.15 -42.93 10.29
C ARG A 70 -27.53 -43.44 8.90
N GLU A 71 -27.77 -42.53 7.95
CA GLU A 71 -28.13 -42.85 6.57
C GLU A 71 -26.91 -42.89 5.65
N LYS A 72 -26.80 -43.96 4.83
CA LYS A 72 -25.78 -44.05 3.78
C LYS A 72 -26.04 -43.10 2.61
N LEU A 73 -27.20 -42.46 2.54
CA LEU A 73 -27.57 -41.52 1.48
C LEU A 73 -27.87 -40.15 2.08
N VAL A 74 -27.23 -39.12 1.56
CA VAL A 74 -27.42 -37.74 2.02
C VAL A 74 -27.80 -36.88 0.83
N ARG A 75 -28.99 -36.26 0.88
CA ARG A 75 -29.46 -35.35 -0.18
C ARG A 75 -29.21 -33.90 0.22
N LEU A 76 -28.42 -33.20 -0.58
CA LEU A 76 -28.02 -31.81 -0.35
C LEU A 76 -28.52 -30.90 -1.47
N LYS A 77 -28.87 -29.65 -1.14
CA LYS A 77 -29.32 -28.63 -2.09
C LYS A 77 -28.20 -27.63 -2.39
N PHE A 78 -28.00 -27.33 -3.65
CA PHE A 78 -26.99 -26.42 -4.18
C PHE A 78 -27.63 -25.36 -5.08
N ARG A 79 -26.83 -24.35 -5.43
CA ARG A 79 -27.15 -23.38 -6.49
C ARG A 79 -26.09 -23.47 -7.57
N THR A 80 -26.45 -23.22 -8.83
CA THR A 80 -25.49 -23.17 -9.93
C THR A 80 -24.45 -22.08 -9.67
N GLY A 81 -23.19 -22.39 -9.96
CA GLY A 81 -22.13 -21.40 -9.94
C GLY A 81 -22.23 -20.51 -11.16
N GLN A 82 -22.62 -19.24 -10.99
CA GLN A 82 -22.25 -18.20 -11.95
C GLN A 82 -20.75 -17.95 -11.79
N GLU A 83 -19.98 -18.06 -12.87
CA GLU A 83 -18.62 -17.51 -12.88
C GLU A 83 -18.70 -16.02 -12.51
N PRO A 84 -17.87 -15.53 -11.57
CA PRO A 84 -17.86 -14.12 -11.26
C PRO A 84 -17.52 -13.32 -12.53
N SER A 85 -18.42 -12.44 -12.94
CA SER A 85 -18.18 -11.43 -13.98
C SER A 85 -17.20 -10.39 -13.46
N GLY A 86 -15.91 -10.74 -13.44
CA GLY A 86 -14.82 -9.81 -13.13
C GLY A 86 -13.54 -10.49 -12.63
N PRO A 87 -12.36 -9.94 -12.94
CA PRO A 87 -11.06 -10.59 -12.68
C PRO A 87 -10.68 -10.70 -11.21
N CYS A 88 -11.36 -10.00 -10.29
CA CYS A 88 -11.05 -10.00 -8.86
C CYS A 88 -12.31 -9.83 -8.00
N ARG A 89 -13.33 -10.67 -8.21
CA ARG A 89 -14.43 -10.81 -7.25
C ARG A 89 -14.56 -12.26 -6.83
N GLN A 90 -13.53 -12.75 -6.11
CA GLN A 90 -13.75 -13.90 -5.24
C GLN A 90 -14.62 -13.42 -4.09
N SER A 91 -15.93 -13.38 -4.32
CA SER A 91 -16.94 -13.26 -3.27
C SER A 91 -16.86 -14.54 -2.45
N TYR A 92 -15.84 -14.62 -1.59
CA TYR A 92 -15.73 -15.63 -0.56
C TYR A 92 -16.66 -15.33 0.61
N ASN A 93 -17.89 -14.88 0.34
CA ASN A 93 -18.92 -14.90 1.36
C ASN A 93 -19.26 -16.36 1.59
N PHE A 94 -18.64 -16.97 2.60
CA PHE A 94 -19.35 -17.95 3.38
C PHE A 94 -20.70 -17.33 3.73
N THR A 95 -21.79 -18.02 3.42
CA THR A 95 -23.18 -17.58 3.50
C THR A 95 -23.41 -16.69 4.72
N LYS A 96 -23.36 -15.36 4.53
CA LYS A 96 -23.54 -14.38 5.62
C LYS A 96 -24.97 -14.39 6.17
N ARG A 97 -25.88 -15.11 5.50
CA ARG A 97 -27.31 -15.14 5.81
C ARG A 97 -27.80 -16.58 5.92
N PRO A 98 -28.61 -16.91 6.93
CA PRO A 98 -29.38 -18.15 6.96
C PRO A 98 -30.16 -18.34 5.66
N GLY A 99 -30.02 -19.50 5.00
CA GLY A 99 -30.77 -19.85 3.78
C GLY A 99 -30.02 -19.72 2.45
N ASP A 100 -28.84 -19.09 2.41
CA ASP A 100 -28.03 -19.07 1.19
C ASP A 100 -27.51 -20.47 0.85
N LYS A 101 -27.64 -20.89 -0.42
CA LYS A 101 -27.13 -22.18 -0.92
C LYS A 101 -25.73 -22.04 -1.48
N VAL A 102 -24.90 -23.05 -1.23
CA VAL A 102 -23.55 -23.14 -1.78
C VAL A 102 -23.61 -23.19 -3.30
N ARG A 103 -22.92 -22.25 -3.95
CA ARG A 103 -22.78 -22.17 -5.41
C ARG A 103 -21.65 -23.10 -5.87
N THR A 104 -21.97 -24.07 -6.71
CA THR A 104 -21.00 -25.04 -7.25
C THR A 104 -21.63 -25.82 -8.40
N ASN A 105 -20.83 -26.60 -9.13
CA ASN A 105 -21.27 -27.48 -10.22
C ASN A 105 -20.84 -28.94 -9.93
N ILE A 106 -21.57 -29.61 -9.04
CA ILE A 106 -21.31 -31.01 -8.70
C ILE A 106 -21.62 -31.91 -9.90
N LYS A 107 -20.63 -32.69 -10.34
CA LYS A 107 -20.76 -33.71 -11.39
C LYS A 107 -21.29 -35.03 -10.83
N GLN A 108 -22.28 -35.63 -11.50
CA GLN A 108 -22.74 -36.99 -11.21
C GLN A 108 -21.58 -37.99 -11.35
N GLY A 109 -21.56 -39.01 -10.49
CA GLY A 109 -20.48 -40.00 -10.41
C GLY A 109 -19.22 -39.51 -9.69
N GLY A 110 -19.05 -38.19 -9.53
CA GLY A 110 -17.89 -37.59 -8.87
C GLY A 110 -17.80 -37.96 -7.38
N LYS A 111 -16.56 -38.07 -6.89
CA LYS A 111 -16.25 -38.31 -5.48
C LYS A 111 -15.78 -37.01 -4.84
N TYR A 112 -16.37 -36.63 -3.73
CA TYR A 112 -16.13 -35.36 -3.05
C TYR A 112 -15.87 -35.57 -1.56
N ILE A 113 -15.26 -34.57 -0.93
CA ILE A 113 -15.26 -34.38 0.51
C ILE A 113 -16.29 -33.30 0.81
N VAL A 114 -17.25 -33.64 1.66
CA VAL A 114 -18.39 -32.80 2.02
C VAL A 114 -18.21 -32.31 3.46
N PHE A 115 -18.50 -31.04 3.70
CA PHE A 115 -18.37 -30.37 5.00
C PHE A 115 -19.72 -29.83 5.41
N VAL A 116 -20.17 -30.14 6.62
CA VAL A 116 -21.52 -29.85 7.11
C VAL A 116 -21.46 -29.32 8.54
N MET A 117 -22.25 -28.29 8.87
CA MET A 117 -22.35 -27.72 10.23
C MET A 117 -23.45 -28.36 11.10
N GLY A 118 -24.28 -29.22 10.50
CA GLY A 118 -25.41 -29.88 11.15
C GLY A 118 -26.68 -29.04 11.11
N VAL A 119 -27.82 -29.68 10.80
CA VAL A 119 -29.16 -29.30 11.29
C VAL A 119 -30.04 -30.55 11.18
N GLY A 120 -30.80 -30.87 12.25
CA GLY A 120 -31.91 -31.84 12.31
C GLY A 120 -31.77 -33.24 11.67
N PRO A 121 -32.75 -34.13 11.86
CA PRO A 121 -32.92 -35.29 10.98
C PRO A 121 -33.11 -34.78 9.55
N HIS A 122 -32.18 -35.11 8.65
CA HIS A 122 -32.20 -34.80 7.21
C HIS A 122 -32.07 -33.30 6.80
N ASN A 123 -31.64 -32.38 7.68
CA ASN A 123 -31.51 -30.95 7.34
C ASN A 123 -30.04 -30.45 7.29
N PHE A 124 -29.21 -31.03 6.45
CA PHE A 124 -27.78 -30.68 6.44
C PHE A 124 -27.50 -29.27 5.88
N THR A 125 -26.85 -28.40 6.67
CA THR A 125 -26.29 -27.12 6.19
C THR A 125 -24.84 -27.28 5.75
N LEU A 126 -24.58 -26.99 4.48
CA LEU A 126 -23.24 -27.07 3.89
C LEU A 126 -22.29 -26.01 4.45
N LEU A 127 -21.11 -26.44 4.89
CA LEU A 127 -19.99 -25.57 5.20
C LEU A 127 -19.12 -25.37 3.94
N GLY A 128 -19.64 -24.61 2.97
CA GLY A 128 -18.93 -24.27 1.73
C GLY A 128 -18.92 -25.37 0.67
N GLU A 129 -18.23 -25.12 -0.45
CA GLU A 129 -18.24 -25.98 -1.64
C GLU A 129 -17.58 -27.35 -1.42
N PRO A 130 -18.28 -28.49 -1.63
CA PRO A 130 -17.63 -29.80 -1.60
C PRO A 130 -16.43 -29.85 -2.55
N VAL A 131 -15.30 -30.38 -2.07
CA VAL A 131 -14.08 -30.47 -2.88
C VAL A 131 -13.92 -31.85 -3.46
N PHE A 132 -13.32 -31.98 -4.64
CA PHE A 132 -13.01 -33.30 -5.19
C PHE A 132 -12.15 -34.12 -4.23
N ARG A 133 -12.45 -35.41 -4.14
CA ARG A 133 -11.68 -36.38 -3.38
C ARG A 133 -10.37 -36.66 -4.11
N CYS A 134 -9.27 -36.11 -3.59
CA CYS A 134 -7.91 -36.39 -4.05
C CYS A 134 -6.94 -36.50 -2.85
N PRO A 135 -5.75 -37.11 -3.01
CA PRO A 135 -4.79 -37.30 -1.91
C PRO A 135 -4.45 -35.99 -1.17
N LYS A 136 -4.29 -34.89 -1.90
CA LYS A 136 -4.03 -33.55 -1.33
C LYS A 136 -5.13 -33.09 -0.39
N ASN A 137 -6.39 -33.20 -0.79
CA ASN A 137 -7.53 -32.76 0.01
C ASN A 137 -7.76 -33.69 1.22
N ILE A 138 -7.60 -35.00 1.04
CA ILE A 138 -7.68 -35.96 2.14
C ILE A 138 -6.61 -35.68 3.20
N LYS A 139 -5.36 -35.43 2.78
CA LYS A 139 -4.28 -35.05 3.69
C LYS A 139 -4.63 -33.76 4.45
N ALA A 140 -5.12 -32.74 3.74
CA ALA A 140 -5.52 -31.47 4.35
C ALA A 140 -6.63 -31.59 5.41
N VAL A 141 -7.54 -32.56 5.27
CA VAL A 141 -8.55 -32.90 6.28
C VAL A 141 -7.92 -33.61 7.48
N ARG A 142 -7.08 -34.63 7.25
CA ARG A 142 -6.42 -35.37 8.33
C ARG A 142 -5.52 -34.47 9.19
N ASP A 143 -4.75 -33.60 8.54
CA ASP A 143 -3.77 -32.69 9.16
C ASP A 143 -4.41 -31.68 10.13
N VAL A 144 -5.73 -31.57 10.21
CA VAL A 144 -6.44 -30.68 11.16
C VAL A 144 -7.39 -31.39 12.10
N LEU A 145 -7.73 -32.64 11.82
CA LEU A 145 -8.61 -33.44 12.66
C LEU A 145 -7.84 -34.34 13.64
N CYS A 146 -6.51 -34.45 13.52
CA CYS A 146 -5.69 -35.14 14.51
C CYS A 146 -5.51 -34.34 15.81
N ASN A 147 -5.32 -35.06 16.92
CA ASN A 147 -5.03 -34.47 18.23
C ASN A 147 -3.78 -33.56 18.14
N ASN A 148 -3.87 -32.35 18.71
CA ASN A 148 -2.81 -31.35 18.75
C ASN A 148 -2.27 -30.87 17.38
N CYS A 149 -3.01 -31.08 16.30
CA CYS A 149 -2.57 -30.65 14.97
C CYS A 149 -2.90 -29.17 14.64
N ILE A 150 -3.76 -28.54 15.43
CA ILE A 150 -4.05 -27.11 15.33
C ILE A 150 -2.85 -26.33 15.82
N LYS A 151 -2.35 -25.40 15.00
CA LYS A 151 -1.19 -24.58 15.32
C LYS A 151 -1.62 -23.13 15.55
N PRO A 152 -1.09 -22.46 16.58
CA PRO A 152 -1.41 -21.06 16.86
C PRO A 152 -1.05 -20.17 15.68
N VAL A 153 -1.83 -19.10 15.51
CA VAL A 153 -1.56 -18.10 14.48
C VAL A 153 -0.36 -17.25 14.89
N ASN A 154 0.56 -17.02 13.95
CA ASN A 154 1.71 -16.14 14.14
C ASN A 154 1.92 -15.31 12.87
N VAL A 155 2.13 -14.00 13.05
CA VAL A 155 2.44 -13.05 11.99
C VAL A 155 3.77 -12.37 12.28
N SER A 156 4.66 -12.32 11.29
CA SER A 156 5.97 -11.68 11.42
C SER A 156 6.50 -11.19 10.08
N GLY A 157 7.57 -10.38 10.10
CA GLY A 157 8.38 -10.06 8.92
C GLY A 157 8.24 -8.64 8.38
N LEU A 158 7.29 -7.85 8.87
CA LEU A 158 7.28 -6.42 8.59
C LEU A 158 8.40 -5.72 9.34
N LYS A 159 9.03 -4.75 8.66
CA LYS A 159 10.09 -3.90 9.17
C LYS A 159 9.95 -2.52 8.55
N ASP A 160 10.38 -1.50 9.28
CA ASP A 160 10.36 -0.14 8.78
C ASP A 160 11.13 -0.03 7.46
N THR A 161 10.52 0.64 6.49
CA THR A 161 11.01 0.65 5.11
C THR A 161 11.03 2.08 4.59
N ARG A 162 12.18 2.50 4.05
CA ARG A 162 12.30 3.74 3.29
C ARG A 162 12.37 3.41 1.79
N VAL A 163 11.65 4.16 0.97
CA VAL A 163 11.61 3.95 -0.48
C VAL A 163 11.52 5.29 -1.19
N GLU A 164 12.18 5.44 -2.34
CA GLU A 164 12.06 6.67 -3.12
C GLU A 164 10.75 6.70 -3.93
N VAL A 165 10.25 7.90 -4.21
CA VAL A 165 9.12 8.11 -5.14
C VAL A 165 9.40 7.42 -6.48
N GLY A 166 8.39 6.76 -7.03
CA GLY A 166 8.45 6.03 -8.30
C GLY A 166 9.06 4.64 -8.21
N ARG A 167 9.74 4.28 -7.11
CA ARG A 167 10.30 2.93 -6.90
C ARG A 167 9.24 1.94 -6.43
N LYS A 168 9.54 0.66 -6.59
CA LYS A 168 8.65 -0.43 -6.17
C LYS A 168 8.76 -0.67 -4.66
N LEU A 169 7.65 -0.55 -3.96
CA LEU A 169 7.51 -0.93 -2.56
C LEU A 169 6.94 -2.35 -2.46
N LYS A 170 7.59 -3.22 -1.67
CA LYS A 170 7.12 -4.57 -1.40
C LYS A 170 7.23 -4.90 0.08
N LEU A 171 6.08 -4.99 0.74
CA LEU A 171 5.97 -5.44 2.12
C LEU A 171 5.63 -6.92 2.15
N VAL A 172 6.27 -7.68 3.05
CA VAL A 172 6.08 -9.13 3.14
C VAL A 172 5.84 -9.53 4.59
N CYS A 173 4.71 -10.19 4.85
CA CYS A 173 4.45 -10.82 6.14
C CYS A 173 4.38 -12.34 5.99
N ARG A 174 5.01 -13.06 6.93
CA ARG A 174 4.93 -14.51 7.09
C ARG A 174 3.77 -14.80 8.03
N CYS A 175 2.76 -15.51 7.54
CA CYS A 175 1.54 -15.84 8.29
C CYS A 175 1.49 -17.35 8.48
N ARG A 176 1.83 -17.80 9.68
CA ARG A 176 1.84 -19.20 10.08
C ARG A 176 0.60 -19.51 10.92
N GLY A 177 0.15 -20.76 10.85
CA GLY A 177 -1.00 -21.30 11.56
C GLY A 177 -1.48 -22.57 10.87
N ASN A 178 -2.23 -23.40 11.59
CA ASN A 178 -2.92 -24.55 11.01
C ASN A 178 -4.30 -24.67 11.68
N PRO A 179 -5.43 -24.56 10.94
CA PRO A 179 -5.56 -24.20 9.53
C PRO A 179 -4.87 -22.88 9.13
N GLN A 180 -4.62 -22.70 7.83
CA GLN A 180 -4.03 -21.46 7.31
C GLN A 180 -4.92 -20.26 7.69
N PRO A 181 -4.41 -19.26 8.43
CA PRO A 181 -5.18 -18.08 8.79
C PRO A 181 -5.49 -17.21 7.56
N ALA A 182 -6.62 -16.49 7.63
CA ALA A 182 -6.94 -15.39 6.72
C ALA A 182 -5.98 -14.24 6.95
N VAL A 183 -5.63 -13.50 5.90
CA VAL A 183 -4.73 -12.34 6.00
C VAL A 183 -5.38 -11.13 5.37
N THR A 184 -5.33 -10.01 6.07
CA THR A 184 -5.83 -8.71 5.63
C THR A 184 -4.75 -7.65 5.86
N TRP A 185 -4.58 -6.75 4.90
CA TRP A 185 -3.64 -5.64 4.99
C TRP A 185 -4.37 -4.36 5.34
N TYR A 186 -3.73 -3.51 6.13
CA TYR A 186 -4.22 -2.19 6.49
C TYR A 186 -3.12 -1.15 6.29
N LYS A 187 -3.52 0.07 5.91
CA LYS A 187 -2.68 1.27 5.89
C LYS A 187 -3.38 2.31 6.76
N ASP A 188 -2.72 2.79 7.80
CA ASP A 188 -3.26 3.82 8.70
C ASP A 188 -4.64 3.42 9.27
N GLY A 189 -4.81 2.13 9.59
CA GLY A 189 -6.07 1.56 10.10
C GLY A 189 -7.13 1.25 9.03
N VAL A 190 -6.91 1.62 7.76
CA VAL A 190 -7.86 1.39 6.66
C VAL A 190 -7.52 0.11 5.88
N PRO A 191 -8.48 -0.80 5.63
CA PRO A 191 -8.23 -2.02 4.87
C PRO A 191 -7.75 -1.73 3.44
N VAL A 192 -6.60 -2.30 3.07
CA VAL A 192 -6.04 -2.23 1.73
C VAL A 192 -6.67 -3.31 0.85
N LYS A 193 -7.32 -2.88 -0.23
CA LYS A 193 -7.84 -3.78 -1.28
C LYS A 193 -6.93 -3.75 -2.49
N ALA A 194 -6.83 -4.88 -3.19
CA ALA A 194 -6.11 -4.91 -4.46
C ALA A 194 -6.77 -3.96 -5.47
N SER A 195 -5.93 -3.21 -6.17
CA SER A 195 -6.34 -2.20 -7.15
C SER A 195 -5.32 -2.13 -8.29
N ASN A 196 -5.49 -1.22 -9.25
CA ASN A 196 -4.46 -0.96 -10.26
C ASN A 196 -3.16 -0.39 -9.66
N LEU A 197 -3.23 0.19 -8.46
CA LEU A 197 -2.12 0.83 -7.77
C LEU A 197 -1.42 -0.09 -6.77
N SER A 198 -2.09 -1.16 -6.31
CA SER A 198 -1.54 -2.08 -5.33
C SER A 198 -1.98 -3.52 -5.56
N ARG A 199 -1.06 -4.46 -5.37
CA ARG A 199 -1.30 -5.89 -5.56
C ARG A 199 -1.01 -6.66 -4.28
N ILE A 200 -1.91 -7.55 -3.91
CA ILE A 200 -1.74 -8.45 -2.76
C ILE A 200 -1.57 -9.87 -3.28
N GLU A 201 -0.47 -10.53 -2.92
CA GLU A 201 -0.19 -11.92 -3.27
C GLU A 201 -0.06 -12.77 -2.02
N PHE A 202 -0.59 -14.00 -2.05
CA PHE A 202 -0.36 -14.98 -1.00
C PHE A 202 0.26 -16.25 -1.57
N ARG A 203 1.49 -16.58 -1.18
CA ARG A 203 2.21 -17.79 -1.63
C ARG A 203 3.07 -18.37 -0.54
N LYS A 204 3.06 -19.71 -0.38
CA LYS A 204 3.92 -20.44 0.57
C LYS A 204 3.90 -19.82 1.99
N LYS A 205 2.70 -19.57 2.54
CA LYS A 205 2.50 -18.95 3.87
C LYS A 205 3.04 -17.52 4.03
N ARG A 206 3.24 -16.81 2.92
CA ARG A 206 3.66 -15.40 2.89
C ARG A 206 2.63 -14.57 2.15
N SER A 207 2.17 -13.51 2.79
CA SER A 207 1.40 -12.45 2.14
C SER A 207 2.34 -11.34 1.73
N SER A 208 2.15 -10.75 0.56
CA SER A 208 2.96 -9.66 0.04
C SER A 208 2.06 -8.55 -0.50
N LEU A 209 2.22 -7.34 0.01
CA LEU A 209 1.64 -6.13 -0.54
C LEU A 209 2.68 -5.45 -1.43
N ILE A 210 2.34 -5.22 -2.69
CA ILE A 210 3.22 -4.69 -3.72
C ILE A 210 2.60 -3.41 -4.27
N ILE A 211 3.29 -2.29 -4.14
CA ILE A 211 2.98 -1.01 -4.78
C ILE A 211 4.04 -0.80 -5.88
N PRO A 212 3.68 -0.92 -7.17
CA PRO A 212 4.66 -0.90 -8.26
C PRO A 212 5.44 0.40 -8.38
N LYS A 213 4.80 1.54 -8.10
CA LYS A 213 5.39 2.89 -8.10
C LYS A 213 4.91 3.63 -6.86
N ALA A 214 5.79 3.81 -5.88
CA ALA A 214 5.50 4.49 -4.63
C ALA A 214 5.27 5.99 -4.85
N ARG A 215 4.31 6.56 -4.13
CA ARG A 215 3.96 7.98 -4.08
C ARG A 215 4.13 8.48 -2.66
N LEU A 216 4.26 9.81 -2.49
CA LEU A 216 4.42 10.39 -1.15
C LEU A 216 3.28 9.99 -0.20
N GLU A 217 2.04 9.93 -0.71
CA GLU A 217 0.84 9.48 0.01
C GLU A 217 0.86 8.01 0.43
N ASP A 218 1.73 7.19 -0.16
CA ASP A 218 1.88 5.79 0.23
C ASP A 218 2.69 5.65 1.53
N SER A 219 3.25 6.74 2.08
CA SER A 219 3.81 6.78 3.43
C SER A 219 2.73 6.53 4.49
N GLY A 220 3.09 5.87 5.57
CA GLY A 220 2.18 5.56 6.67
C GLY A 220 2.51 4.25 7.38
N ARG A 221 1.64 3.87 8.32
CA ARG A 221 1.76 2.63 9.08
C ARG A 221 1.02 1.51 8.37
N TYR A 222 1.75 0.49 7.95
CA TYR A 222 1.18 -0.71 7.34
C TYR A 222 1.07 -1.83 8.36
N GLU A 223 -0.09 -2.48 8.42
CA GLU A 223 -0.36 -3.63 9.28
C GLU A 223 -0.77 -4.83 8.44
N CYS A 224 -0.14 -5.97 8.68
CA CYS A 224 -0.59 -7.27 8.20
C CYS A 224 -1.27 -8.00 9.36
N ARG A 225 -2.57 -8.22 9.24
CA ARG A 225 -3.41 -8.86 10.26
C ARG A 225 -3.79 -10.26 9.79
N ALA A 226 -3.59 -11.25 10.65
CA ALA A 226 -4.01 -12.62 10.40
C ALA A 226 -5.07 -13.09 11.41
N THR A 227 -6.10 -13.75 10.90
CA THR A 227 -7.23 -14.26 11.69
C THR A 227 -7.31 -15.77 11.56
N SER A 228 -7.26 -16.46 12.70
CA SER A 228 -7.40 -17.92 12.77
C SER A 228 -8.86 -18.37 12.59
N VAL A 229 -9.06 -19.68 12.40
CA VAL A 229 -10.39 -20.31 12.42
C VAL A 229 -11.07 -20.22 13.79
N THR A 230 -10.31 -20.09 14.87
CA THR A 230 -10.80 -19.89 16.25
C THR A 230 -11.04 -18.41 16.57
N ARG A 231 -11.05 -17.53 15.55
CA ARG A 231 -11.22 -16.06 15.68
C ARG A 231 -10.08 -15.33 16.40
N GLN A 232 -8.97 -16.00 16.70
CA GLN A 232 -7.78 -15.34 17.22
C GLN A 232 -7.19 -14.41 16.15
N VAL A 233 -6.92 -13.17 16.52
CA VAL A 233 -6.33 -12.15 15.64
C VAL A 233 -4.92 -11.82 16.13
N VAL A 234 -3.95 -11.91 15.23
CA VAL A 234 -2.56 -11.50 15.48
C VAL A 234 -2.11 -10.62 14.33
N SER A 235 -1.32 -9.59 14.60
CA SER A 235 -0.79 -8.72 13.56
C SER A 235 0.67 -8.38 13.74
N SER A 236 1.28 -7.94 12.64
CA SER A 236 2.59 -7.33 12.58
C SER A 236 2.43 -6.02 11.82
N TRP A 237 3.17 -4.99 12.21
CA TRP A 237 3.10 -3.67 11.58
C TRP A 237 4.50 -3.09 11.36
N ALA A 238 4.60 -2.13 10.46
CA ALA A 238 5.80 -1.34 10.20
C ALA A 238 5.46 0.01 9.59
N ASN A 239 6.35 0.98 9.75
CA ASN A 239 6.25 2.29 9.13
C ASN A 239 6.93 2.30 7.76
N VAL A 240 6.27 2.92 6.79
CA VAL A 240 6.84 3.17 5.47
C VAL A 240 7.02 4.66 5.29
N THR A 241 8.22 5.07 4.89
CA THR A 241 8.53 6.45 4.52
C THR A 241 8.89 6.51 3.05
N VAL A 242 8.12 7.27 2.27
CA VAL A 242 8.42 7.53 0.87
C VAL A 242 9.11 8.88 0.74
N THR A 243 10.34 8.90 0.23
CA THR A 243 11.15 10.12 0.09
C THR A 243 11.22 10.57 -1.36
N ALA A 244 11.09 11.87 -1.61
CA ALA A 244 11.48 12.43 -2.90
C ALA A 244 13.02 12.52 -2.96
N PRO A 245 13.63 12.35 -4.15
CA PRO A 245 15.02 12.74 -4.34
C PRO A 245 15.20 14.21 -3.92
N PRO A 246 16.33 14.59 -3.30
CA PRO A 246 16.61 15.99 -3.05
C PRO A 246 16.60 16.72 -4.39
N THR A 247 15.65 17.63 -4.58
CA THR A 247 15.72 18.61 -5.66
C THR A 247 16.90 19.51 -5.32
N VAL A 248 18.09 19.17 -5.83
CA VAL A 248 19.17 20.15 -5.96
C VAL A 248 18.53 21.30 -6.75
N PRO A 249 18.56 22.56 -6.26
CA PRO A 249 18.16 23.69 -7.07
C PRO A 249 19.10 23.74 -8.28
N THR A 250 18.67 23.15 -9.40
CA THR A 250 19.49 23.08 -10.60
C THR A 250 19.49 24.48 -11.20
N LYS A 251 20.58 25.21 -10.90
CA LYS A 251 20.84 26.64 -11.13
C LYS A 251 20.17 27.54 -10.10
N ALA A 252 20.99 28.10 -9.21
CA ALA A 252 20.76 29.47 -8.78
C ALA A 252 20.53 30.31 -10.05
N PRO A 253 19.55 31.24 -10.08
CA PRO A 253 19.40 32.12 -11.22
C PRO A 253 20.78 32.73 -11.49
N THR A 254 21.31 32.49 -12.69
CA THR A 254 22.48 33.22 -13.16
C THR A 254 22.01 34.66 -13.19
N LEU A 255 22.37 35.44 -12.16
CA LEU A 255 22.19 36.88 -12.19
C LEU A 255 22.94 37.34 -13.43
N SER A 256 22.19 37.71 -14.47
CA SER A 256 22.75 38.46 -15.58
C SER A 256 23.46 39.66 -14.97
N PRO A 257 24.69 40.02 -15.39
CA PRO A 257 25.34 41.22 -14.87
C PRO A 257 24.41 42.40 -15.11
N TYR A 258 23.85 42.95 -14.03
CA TYR A 258 22.93 44.08 -14.08
C TYR A 258 23.75 45.30 -14.45
N VAL A 259 23.61 45.79 -15.68
CA VAL A 259 24.27 47.03 -16.13
C VAL A 259 23.44 48.19 -15.61
N PRO A 260 23.96 49.02 -14.68
CA PRO A 260 23.22 50.17 -14.17
C PRO A 260 22.99 51.21 -15.28
N LYS A 261 21.85 51.90 -15.21
CA LYS A 261 21.50 53.01 -16.11
C LYS A 261 22.05 54.33 -15.56
N GLU A 262 22.09 55.35 -16.44
CA GLU A 262 22.44 56.71 -16.04
C GLU A 262 21.42 57.26 -15.03
N CYS A 263 21.91 57.94 -13.99
CA CYS A 263 21.05 58.51 -12.97
C CYS A 263 20.21 59.67 -13.50
N HIS A 264 18.93 59.68 -13.15
CA HIS A 264 18.03 60.78 -13.45
C HIS A 264 18.19 61.99 -12.49
N ILE A 265 18.92 61.83 -11.37
CA ILE A 265 19.24 62.90 -10.41
C ILE A 265 20.77 63.09 -10.37
N LYS A 266 21.28 64.06 -11.14
CA LYS A 266 22.73 64.31 -11.25
C LYS A 266 23.37 64.79 -9.93
N THR A 267 22.59 65.37 -9.02
CA THR A 267 23.04 65.88 -7.71
C THR A 267 22.80 64.91 -6.56
N TYR A 268 22.43 63.65 -6.85
CA TYR A 268 22.13 62.68 -5.81
C TYR A 268 23.38 62.33 -4.98
N CYS A 269 24.52 62.09 -5.65
CA CYS A 269 25.80 61.86 -4.98
C CYS A 269 26.52 63.19 -4.72
N LEU A 270 27.07 63.33 -3.52
CA LEU A 270 27.80 64.51 -3.07
C LEU A 270 29.31 64.30 -3.21
N ASN A 271 30.08 65.39 -3.05
CA ASN A 271 31.55 65.35 -2.93
C ASN A 271 32.27 64.53 -4.01
N GLY A 272 31.84 64.62 -5.27
CA GLY A 272 32.47 63.94 -6.40
C GLY A 272 32.10 62.47 -6.56
N GLY A 273 31.08 61.96 -5.86
CA GLY A 273 30.59 60.60 -6.04
C GLY A 273 29.92 60.38 -7.42
N THR A 274 30.10 59.18 -7.98
CA THR A 274 29.47 58.76 -9.24
C THR A 274 28.17 58.02 -8.96
N CYS A 275 27.09 58.41 -9.64
CA CYS A 275 25.76 57.85 -9.43
C CYS A 275 25.42 56.75 -10.46
N ALA A 276 24.79 55.67 -9.99
CA ALA A 276 24.20 54.60 -10.81
C ALA A 276 22.72 54.37 -10.43
N PHE A 277 21.84 54.17 -11.42
CA PHE A 277 20.42 53.85 -11.19
C PHE A 277 20.12 52.39 -11.51
N TYR A 278 19.51 51.68 -10.56
CA TYR A 278 19.07 50.30 -10.70
C TYR A 278 17.55 50.27 -10.87
N ASP A 279 17.09 50.01 -12.09
CA ASP A 279 15.66 50.05 -12.45
C ASP A 279 14.82 48.93 -11.83
N THR A 280 15.43 47.80 -11.47
CA THR A 280 14.76 46.67 -10.80
C THR A 280 14.32 46.97 -9.39
N VAL A 281 15.13 47.72 -8.66
CA VAL A 281 14.87 48.09 -7.26
C VAL A 281 14.45 49.55 -7.13
N GLN A 282 14.46 50.30 -8.23
CA GLN A 282 14.23 51.75 -8.27
C GLN A 282 15.10 52.54 -7.28
N GLU A 283 16.36 52.12 -7.13
CA GLU A 283 17.31 52.76 -6.21
C GLU A 283 18.44 53.48 -6.96
N LEU A 284 18.82 54.65 -6.42
CA LEU A 284 20.03 55.36 -6.80
C LEU A 284 21.15 54.98 -5.83
N VAL A 285 22.31 54.56 -6.37
CA VAL A 285 23.47 54.14 -5.59
C VAL A 285 24.67 55.01 -5.95
N CYS A 286 25.40 55.47 -4.93
CA CYS A 286 26.59 56.29 -5.09
C CYS A 286 27.87 55.49 -4.89
N THR A 287 28.82 55.65 -5.80
CA THR A 287 30.22 55.24 -5.62
C THR A 287 31.02 56.48 -5.26
N CYS A 288 31.55 56.54 -4.03
CA CYS A 288 32.21 57.74 -3.53
C CYS A 288 33.61 57.90 -4.09
N ALA A 289 34.00 59.16 -4.33
CA ALA A 289 35.38 59.52 -4.59
C ALA A 289 36.25 59.21 -3.37
N GLU A 290 37.56 59.06 -3.59
CA GLU A 290 38.50 58.76 -2.51
C GLU A 290 38.39 59.77 -1.36
N GLY A 291 38.40 59.27 -0.13
CA GLY A 291 38.29 60.08 1.08
C GLY A 291 36.87 60.49 1.45
N TYR A 292 35.83 59.99 0.76
CA TYR A 292 34.42 60.17 1.14
C TYR A 292 33.70 58.83 1.32
N LYS A 293 32.72 58.80 2.21
CA LYS A 293 31.88 57.65 2.53
C LYS A 293 30.45 58.08 2.85
N GLY A 294 29.55 57.10 2.96
CA GLY A 294 28.13 57.32 3.21
C GLY A 294 27.28 56.97 2.00
N SER A 295 25.98 56.87 2.22
CA SER A 295 25.02 56.42 1.21
C SER A 295 24.96 57.34 -0.03
N ARG A 296 25.33 58.60 0.17
CA ARG A 296 25.39 59.67 -0.84
C ARG A 296 26.75 60.39 -0.85
N CYS A 297 27.78 59.80 -0.24
CA CYS A 297 29.13 60.38 -0.13
C CYS A 297 29.19 61.67 0.70
N GLU A 298 28.32 61.78 1.68
CA GLU A 298 28.11 62.93 2.55
C GLU A 298 29.21 63.12 3.61
N ASN A 299 29.94 62.07 3.97
CA ASN A 299 30.92 62.09 5.07
C ASN A 299 32.36 61.96 4.56
N LYS A 300 33.29 62.71 5.14
CA LYS A 300 34.74 62.52 4.89
C LYS A 300 35.24 61.28 5.63
N ASP A 301 35.98 60.43 4.95
CA ASP A 301 36.56 59.22 5.54
C ASP A 301 37.95 59.50 6.13
N VAL A 302 37.97 59.89 7.40
CA VAL A 302 39.16 60.34 8.15
C VAL A 302 40.18 59.20 8.41
N TYR A 303 39.81 57.94 8.16
CA TYR A 303 40.65 56.77 8.47
C TYR A 303 41.35 56.16 7.24
N ASN A 304 41.06 56.64 6.03
CA ASN A 304 41.71 56.13 4.83
C ASN A 304 43.02 56.91 4.58
N GLN A 305 44.17 56.24 4.75
CA GLN A 305 45.52 56.83 4.82
C GLN A 305 45.98 57.58 3.55
N SER A 306 45.26 57.50 2.43
CA SER A 306 45.55 58.30 1.22
C SER A 306 45.15 59.78 1.36
N SER A 307 44.26 60.14 2.29
CA SER A 307 43.88 61.55 2.49
C SER A 307 44.89 62.36 3.31
N MET A 308 45.95 61.72 3.82
CA MET A 308 46.96 62.37 4.66
C MET A 308 48.06 63.07 3.87
N TYR A 309 48.14 62.86 2.55
CA TYR A 309 49.21 63.41 1.69
C TYR A 309 48.83 64.61 0.83
N MET A 310 47.77 65.34 1.18
CA MET A 310 47.44 66.62 0.53
C MET A 310 46.97 67.68 1.53
N SER A 311 47.74 67.89 2.60
CA SER A 311 47.60 69.07 3.45
C SER A 311 48.95 69.53 4.02
N LEU A 312 49.97 69.61 3.16
CA LEU A 312 51.22 70.32 3.45
C LEU A 312 51.68 71.09 2.20
N PHE A 313 50.92 72.13 1.84
CA PHE A 313 51.50 73.38 1.35
C PHE A 313 50.82 74.53 2.09
N CYS A 314 51.54 75.05 3.08
CA CYS A 314 51.20 76.21 3.88
C CYS A 314 50.85 77.44 3.04
N LYS A 315 49.99 78.30 3.59
CA LYS A 315 50.34 79.70 3.90
C LYS A 315 49.37 80.27 4.94
N PRO A 316 49.84 80.62 6.15
CA PRO A 316 49.28 81.73 6.89
C PRO A 316 50.31 82.86 6.88
N GLY A 317 49.92 84.00 6.32
CA GLY A 317 50.56 85.26 6.73
C GLY A 317 50.24 85.49 8.20
N GLY A 318 51.26 85.85 8.98
CA GLY A 318 51.07 86.45 10.31
C GLY A 318 50.96 85.46 11.47
N VAL A 319 52.11 85.19 12.09
CA VAL A 319 52.40 85.40 13.53
C VAL A 319 51.36 84.91 14.57
N PHE A 320 51.83 83.96 15.39
CA PHE A 320 51.38 83.48 16.71
C PHE A 320 50.05 82.70 16.87
N SER A 321 50.25 81.42 17.21
CA SER A 321 49.61 80.65 18.31
C SER A 321 48.10 80.32 18.26
N SER A 322 47.83 79.00 18.16
CA SER A 322 46.80 78.21 18.90
C SER A 322 45.31 78.49 18.57
N TYR A 323 44.39 77.54 18.34
CA TYR A 323 44.07 76.24 18.96
C TYR A 323 43.19 75.35 18.01
N TYR A 324 43.00 74.08 18.43
CA TYR A 324 42.01 73.03 18.05
C TYR A 324 40.61 73.54 17.59
N CYS A 325 39.80 72.86 16.75
CA CYS A 325 39.52 71.44 16.51
C CYS A 325 39.49 71.08 15.01
#